data_AF-S3HIN4-F1
#
_entry.id   AF-S3HIN4-F1
#
_cell.length_a   1.000
_cell.length_b   1.000
_cell.length_c   1.000
_cell.angle_alpha   90.00
_cell.angle_beta   90.00
_cell.angle_gamma   90.00
#
_symmetry.space_group_name_H-M   'P 1'
#
loop_
_entity.id
_entity.type
_entity.pdbx_description
1 polymer ?
#
loop_
_entity_poly.entity_id
_entity_poly.type
_entity_poly.pdbx_seq_one_letter_code
_entity_poly.pdbx_strand_id
1 'polypeptide(L)' 'MIGETMAWMVVQQEVNWSRPKSKLSFNAKPKPEPQSFPHDFVDYAVSIGRATKVKPLKRQAKSGE' A
#
# COMPACT_ATOMS: atom_id res chain seq x y z
N MET A 1 7.74 7.00 18.83
CA MET A 1 7.56 7.36 17.41
C MET A 1 7.33 6.06 16.64
N ILE A 2 6.08 5.61 16.52
CA ILE A 2 5.76 4.31 15.92
C ILE A 2 4.58 4.50 14.98
N GLY A 3 4.84 4.42 13.69
CA GLY A 3 3.78 4.31 12.70
C GLY A 3 4.16 4.86 11.34
N GLU A 4 5.15 4.26 10.65
CA GLU A 4 5.49 4.73 9.29
C GLU A 4 6.27 3.71 8.42
N THR A 5 5.93 2.42 8.47
CA THR A 5 6.41 1.42 7.46
C THR A 5 5.35 1.04 6.42
N MET A 6 4.20 1.72 6.42
CA MET A 6 3.12 1.55 5.46
C MET A 6 3.21 2.61 4.36
N ALA A 7 3.22 2.18 3.11
CA ALA A 7 3.14 3.02 1.93
C ALA A 7 1.73 2.97 1.35
N TRP A 8 1.31 4.02 0.67
CA TRP A 8 0.02 4.09 0.01
C TRP A 8 0.18 3.83 -1.47
N MET A 9 -0.73 3.04 -2.04
CA MET A 9 -0.80 2.82 -3.47
C MET A 9 -2.25 2.67 -3.95
N VAL A 10 -2.51 3.13 -5.16
CA VAL A 10 -3.75 2.82 -5.87
C VAL A 10 -3.50 1.58 -6.69
N VAL A 11 -4.31 0.56 -6.48
CA VAL A 11 -4.18 -0.74 -7.13
C VAL A 11 -5.06 -0.73 -8.36
N GLN A 12 -4.45 -0.76 -9.54
CA GLN A 12 -5.20 -0.72 -10.80
C GLN A 12 -5.63 -2.12 -11.21
N GLN A 13 -4.83 -3.13 -10.85
CA GLN A 13 -5.07 -4.53 -11.18
C GLN A 13 -4.78 -5.41 -9.97
N GLU A 14 -5.46 -6.55 -9.86
CA GLU A 14 -5.23 -7.48 -8.77
C GLU A 14 -3.75 -7.88 -8.70
N VAL A 15 -3.18 -7.79 -7.50
CA VAL A 15 -1.82 -8.23 -7.22
C VAL A 15 -1.81 -9.10 -5.99
N ASN A 16 -1.22 -10.29 -6.16
CA ASN A 16 -0.91 -11.20 -5.07
C ASN A 16 0.61 -11.24 -4.93
N TRP A 17 1.09 -11.12 -3.70
CA TRP A 17 2.49 -11.31 -3.39
C TRP A 17 2.63 -11.99 -2.04
N SER A 18 3.48 -12.99 -1.99
CA SER A 18 3.80 -13.71 -0.77
C SER A 18 5.21 -13.35 -0.35
N ARG A 19 5.39 -12.91 0.91
CA ARG A 19 6.73 -12.59 1.40
C ARG A 19 7.60 -13.85 1.39
N PRO A 20 8.79 -13.85 0.77
CA PRO A 20 9.63 -15.05 0.70
C PRO A 20 10.14 -15.53 2.06
N LYS A 21 10.21 -14.64 3.07
CA LYS A 21 10.70 -14.95 4.42
C LYS A 21 9.58 -15.04 5.48
N SER A 22 8.31 -15.03 5.09
CA SER A 22 7.19 -15.08 6.03
C SER A 22 5.97 -15.79 5.44
N LYS A 23 5.16 -16.45 6.26
CA LYS A 23 3.86 -17.01 5.85
C LYS A 23 2.78 -15.95 5.56
N LEU A 24 3.17 -14.69 5.38
CA LEU A 24 2.26 -13.60 5.11
C LEU A 24 2.15 -13.39 3.60
N SER A 25 0.95 -13.63 3.09
CA SER A 25 0.53 -13.30 1.74
C SER A 25 -0.32 -12.04 1.76
N PHE A 26 0.00 -11.13 0.85
CA PHE A 26 -0.75 -9.90 0.61
C PHE A 26 -1.48 -10.05 -0.72
N ASN A 27 -2.79 -9.87 -0.68
CA ASN A 27 -3.61 -9.72 -1.87
C ASN A 27 -4.18 -8.30 -1.84
N ALA A 28 -3.95 -7.56 -2.91
CA ALA A 28 -4.55 -6.26 -3.10
C ALA A 28 -5.47 -6.29 -4.31
N LYS A 29 -6.73 -5.94 -4.05
CA LYS A 29 -7.75 -5.87 -5.08
C LYS A 29 -7.67 -4.54 -5.81
N PRO A 30 -7.99 -4.53 -7.12
CA PRO A 30 -8.06 -3.30 -7.87
C PRO A 30 -9.17 -2.43 -7.29
N LYS A 31 -8.79 -1.25 -6.81
CA LYS A 31 -9.73 -0.25 -6.31
C LYS A 31 -9.22 1.13 -6.69
N PRO A 32 -10.12 2.06 -7.06
CA PRO A 32 -9.75 3.45 -7.33
C PRO A 32 -9.30 4.17 -6.04
N GLU A 33 -9.66 3.64 -4.88
CA GLU A 33 -9.25 4.19 -3.59
C GLU A 33 -7.80 3.84 -3.26
N PRO A 34 -7.02 4.79 -2.73
CA PRO A 34 -5.66 4.54 -2.29
C PRO A 34 -5.68 3.63 -1.06
N GLN A 35 -4.87 2.57 -1.09
CA GLN A 35 -4.77 1.57 -0.03
C GLN A 35 -3.38 1.62 0.62
N SER A 36 -3.34 1.43 1.94
CA SER A 36 -2.09 1.36 2.70
C SER A 36 -1.60 -0.09 2.81
N PHE A 37 -0.40 -0.36 2.33
CA PHE A 37 0.27 -1.66 2.41
C PHE A 37 1.73 -1.51 2.84
N PRO A 38 2.42 -2.61 3.23
CA PRO A 38 3.85 -2.55 3.55
C PRO A 38 4.68 -2.05 2.35
N HIS A 39 5.75 -1.29 2.62
CA HIS A 39 6.58 -0.68 1.58
C HIS A 39 7.09 -1.70 0.53
N ASP A 40 7.61 -2.85 0.96
CA ASP A 40 8.02 -3.96 0.07
C ASP A 40 6.96 -4.34 -0.95
N PHE A 41 5.71 -4.45 -0.49
CA PHE A 41 4.62 -4.91 -1.33
C PHE A 41 4.21 -3.81 -2.32
N VAL A 42 4.20 -2.56 -1.87
CA VAL A 42 3.95 -1.41 -2.75
C VAL A 42 5.03 -1.30 -3.82
N ASP A 43 6.30 -1.43 -3.44
CA ASP A 43 7.43 -1.37 -4.36
C ASP A 43 7.34 -2.49 -5.42
N TYR A 44 7.08 -3.73 -4.97
CA TYR A 44 6.82 -4.86 -5.87
C TYR A 44 5.66 -4.57 -6.84
N ALA A 45 4.50 -4.16 -6.32
CA ALA A 45 3.30 -3.91 -7.12
C ALA A 45 3.48 -2.78 -8.14
N VAL A 46 4.26 -1.76 -7.78
CA VAL A 46 4.62 -0.65 -8.68
C VAL A 46 5.64 -1.08 -9.71
N SER A 47 6.65 -1.87 -9.31
CA SER A 47 7.67 -2.40 -10.21
C SER A 47 7.10 -3.29 -11.31
N ILE A 48 6.04 -4.05 -11.02
CA ILE A 48 5.32 -4.86 -12.03
C ILE A 48 4.23 -4.06 -12.78
N GLY A 49 4.06 -2.77 -12.46
CA GLY A 49 3.08 -1.89 -13.10
C GLY A 49 1.61 -2.18 -12.76
N ARG A 50 1.33 -2.91 -11.68
CA ARG A 50 -0.05 -3.26 -11.24
C ARG A 50 -0.65 -2.24 -10.27
N ALA A 51 0.20 -1.45 -9.62
CA ALA A 51 -0.20 -0.39 -8.72
C ALA A 51 0.60 0.89 -8.97
N THR A 52 0.08 2.00 -8.45
CA THR A 52 0.73 3.31 -8.51
C THR A 52 0.95 3.81 -7.09
N LYS A 53 2.21 4.08 -6.74
CA LYS A 53 2.55 4.68 -5.45
C LYS A 53 1.92 6.05 -5.36
N VAL A 54 1.15 6.27 -4.31
CA VAL A 54 0.59 7.59 -4.01
C VAL A 54 1.17 8.10 -2.71
N LYS A 55 1.16 9.42 -2.54
CA LYS A 55 1.57 10.01 -1.26
C LYS A 55 0.59 9.54 -0.19
N PRO A 56 1.06 9.25 1.05
CA PRO A 56 0.15 9.05 2.15
C PRO A 56 -0.78 10.26 2.20
N LEU A 57 -2.09 10.01 2.27
CA LEU A 57 -3.05 11.06 2.55
C LEU A 57 -2.60 11.58 3.92
N LYS A 58 -1.88 12.72 3.93
CA LYS A 58 -1.43 13.35 5.17
C LYS A 58 -2.68 13.36 6.03
N ARG A 59 -2.63 12.63 7.14
CA ARG A 59 -3.70 12.58 8.12
C ARG A 59 -4.06 14.04 8.30
N GLN A 60 -5.21 14.47 7.77
CA GLN A 60 -5.75 15.75 8.18
C GLN A 60 -5.95 15.50 9.66
N ALA A 61 -5.00 15.99 10.46
CA ALA A 61 -5.15 16.04 11.89
C ALA A 61 -6.54 16.62 12.05
N LYS A 62 -7.44 15.89 12.71
CA LYS A 62 -8.69 16.48 13.17
C LYS A 62 -8.27 17.77 13.86
N SER A 63 -8.50 18.91 13.22
CA SER A 63 -8.66 20.15 13.94
C SER A 63 -9.96 19.91 14.70
N GLY A 64 -9.82 19.43 15.94
CA GLY A 64 -10.92 19.44 16.88
C GLY A 64 -11.19 20.91 17.15
N GLU A 65 -12.41 21.33 16.85
CA GLU A 65 -13.03 22.54 17.37
C GLU A 65 -14.10 22.12 18.37
#